data_AF-D8Q5H3-F1
#
_entry.id   AF-D8Q5H3-F1
#
_cell.length_a   1.000
_cell.length_b   1.000
_cell.length_c   1.000
_cell.angle_alpha   90.00
_cell.angle_beta   90.00
_cell.angle_gamma   90.00
#
_symmetry.space_group_name_H-M   'P 1'
#
loop_
_entity.id
_entity.type
_entity.pdbx_description
1 polymer ?
#
loop_
_entity_poly.entity_id
_entity_poly.type
_entity_poly.pdbx_seq_one_letter_code
_entity_poly.pdbx_strand_id
1 'polypeptide(L)'
;ATTGSFVADGYWDTALDYVTGELAKGQRTIVTVQFGHNDMKIAPPESMGANLTAMVQELRALGAEPVLVTSLTRRSFNDDGTVADTLGPWADETIAVAEDQDAPYIDLHQASIDYVEAIGEDAAHRLNREPDDNTHLNINGTIVFGRCVDS
;
A
#
# COMPACT_ATOMS: atom_id res chain seq x y z
N ALA A 1 6.19 2.82 8.85
CA ALA A 1 5.43 2.10 9.90
C ALA A 1 5.05 0.71 9.36
N THR A 2 4.78 -0.24 10.26
CA THR A 2 3.97 -1.44 9.97
C THR A 2 2.51 -1.13 10.35
N THR A 3 1.56 -1.98 9.98
CA THR A 3 0.17 -1.86 10.48
C THR A 3 0.15 -1.82 12.01
N GLY A 4 0.85 -2.75 12.66
CA GLY A 4 0.92 -2.84 14.12
C GLY A 4 1.57 -1.63 14.78
N SER A 5 2.69 -1.13 14.24
CA SER A 5 3.36 0.06 14.82
C SER A 5 2.53 1.32 14.57
N PHE A 6 1.83 1.42 13.45
CA PHE A 6 0.98 2.57 13.13
C PHE A 6 -0.16 2.72 14.16
N VAL A 7 -0.73 1.60 14.59
CA VAL A 7 -1.73 1.57 15.69
C VAL A 7 -1.05 1.85 17.03
N ALA A 8 0.01 1.11 17.37
CA ALA A 8 0.65 1.22 18.69
C ALA A 8 1.23 2.62 18.99
N ASP A 9 1.70 3.32 17.96
CA ASP A 9 2.28 4.66 18.08
C ASP A 9 1.22 5.79 18.06
N GLY A 10 -0.07 5.44 17.96
CA GLY A 10 -1.20 6.40 17.99
C GLY A 10 -1.46 7.15 16.68
N TYR A 11 -0.78 6.77 15.59
CA TYR A 11 -1.02 7.37 14.28
C TYR A 11 -2.38 6.98 13.70
N TRP A 12 -2.87 5.79 14.04
CA TRP A 12 -4.21 5.36 13.64
C TRP A 12 -5.31 6.21 14.30
N ASP A 13 -5.25 6.42 15.61
CA ASP A 13 -6.19 7.30 16.33
C ASP A 13 -6.20 8.71 15.73
N THR A 14 -5.00 9.24 15.44
CA THR A 14 -4.86 10.53 14.77
C THR A 14 -5.55 10.55 13.39
N ALA A 15 -5.44 9.47 12.61
CA ALA A 15 -6.11 9.35 11.32
C ALA A 15 -7.64 9.29 11.48
N LEU A 16 -8.16 8.55 12.46
CA LEU A 16 -9.59 8.48 12.76
C LEU A 16 -10.16 9.84 13.19
N ASP A 17 -9.40 10.64 13.93
CA ASP A 17 -9.79 12.01 14.30
C ASP A 17 -9.95 12.90 13.05
N TYR A 18 -9.01 12.83 12.09
CA TYR A 18 -9.13 13.54 10.82
C TYR A 18 -10.35 13.08 10.01
N VAL A 19 -10.55 11.77 9.90
CA VAL A 19 -11.70 11.18 9.19
C VAL A 19 -13.01 11.66 9.80
N THR A 20 -13.13 11.64 11.13
CA THR A 20 -14.30 12.15 11.86
C THR A 20 -14.53 13.63 11.58
N GLY A 21 -13.46 14.44 11.53
CA GLY A 21 -13.52 15.85 11.19
C GLY A 21 -14.06 16.11 9.76
N GLU A 22 -13.67 15.31 8.77
CA GLU A 22 -14.18 15.42 7.40
C GLU A 22 -15.64 14.95 7.29
N LEU A 23 -16.00 13.85 7.96
CA LEU A 23 -17.38 13.36 8.02
C LEU A 23 -18.33 14.37 8.65
N ALA A 24 -17.89 15.08 9.70
CA ALA A 24 -18.67 16.13 10.35
C ALA A 24 -19.01 17.32 9.41
N LYS A 25 -18.25 17.49 8.33
CA LYS A 25 -18.55 18.49 7.28
C LYS A 25 -19.61 18.01 6.27
N GLY A 26 -20.13 16.78 6.44
CA GLY A 26 -21.11 16.16 5.53
C GLY A 26 -20.53 15.73 4.19
N GLN A 27 -19.20 15.58 4.11
CA GLN A 27 -18.52 15.14 2.89
C GLN A 27 -18.51 13.62 2.81
N ARG A 28 -18.58 13.09 1.58
CA ARG A 28 -18.24 11.69 1.33
C ARG A 28 -16.74 11.53 1.55
N THR A 29 -16.36 10.72 2.54
CA THR A 29 -14.96 10.55 2.94
C THR A 29 -14.46 9.18 2.48
N ILE A 30 -13.62 9.17 1.45
CA ILE A 30 -12.89 7.98 1.01
C ILE A 30 -11.54 7.95 1.71
N VAL A 31 -11.17 6.79 2.26
CA VAL A 31 -9.91 6.60 2.99
C VAL A 31 -9.12 5.48 2.34
N THR A 32 -7.98 5.83 1.73
CA THR A 32 -7.05 4.86 1.18
C THR A 32 -6.12 4.31 2.27
N VAL A 33 -5.99 3.00 2.36
CA VAL A 33 -5.11 2.32 3.34
C VAL A 33 -4.07 1.49 2.59
N GLN A 34 -2.78 1.76 2.82
CA GLN A 34 -1.67 1.10 2.14
C GLN A 34 -0.56 0.70 3.13
N PHE A 35 -0.27 -0.61 3.20
CA PHE A 35 0.81 -1.19 4.02
C PHE A 35 1.49 -2.36 3.27
N GLY A 36 2.49 -2.99 3.87
CA GLY A 36 3.18 -4.16 3.30
C GLY A 36 4.71 -4.12 3.47
N HIS A 37 5.35 -3.03 3.03
CA HIS A 37 6.82 -2.92 2.96
C HIS A 37 7.58 -3.21 4.26
N ASN A 38 7.03 -2.78 5.41
CA ASN A 38 7.68 -2.99 6.71
C ASN A 38 7.06 -4.16 7.48
N ASP A 39 5.77 -4.44 7.29
CA ASP A 39 5.09 -5.62 7.82
C ASP A 39 5.83 -6.90 7.39
N MET A 40 6.26 -6.95 6.12
CA MET A 40 7.05 -8.05 5.57
C MET A 40 8.33 -8.38 6.34
N LYS A 41 8.90 -7.41 7.03
CA LYS A 41 10.17 -7.60 7.76
C LYS A 41 9.98 -8.23 9.13
N ILE A 42 8.75 -8.26 9.67
CA ILE A 42 8.52 -8.53 11.09
C ILE A 42 7.50 -9.63 11.39
N ALA A 43 6.59 -9.93 10.45
CA ALA A 43 5.49 -10.85 10.69
C ALA A 43 4.98 -11.43 9.35
N PRO A 44 4.36 -12.61 9.37
CA PRO A 44 3.75 -13.19 8.17
C PRO A 44 2.53 -12.35 7.70
N PRO A 45 2.11 -12.47 6.42
CA PRO A 45 1.05 -11.65 5.84
C PRO A 45 -0.23 -11.61 6.67
N GLU A 46 -0.67 -12.73 7.23
CA GLU A 46 -1.93 -12.86 7.98
C GLU A 46 -1.98 -11.95 9.22
N SER A 47 -0.81 -11.63 9.79
CA SER A 47 -0.72 -10.67 10.90
C SER A 47 -1.05 -9.25 10.44
N MET A 48 -0.64 -8.88 9.23
CA MET A 48 -1.02 -7.62 8.59
C MET A 48 -2.51 -7.66 8.22
N GLY A 49 -3.00 -8.76 7.66
CA GLY A 49 -4.39 -8.90 7.24
C GLY A 49 -5.39 -8.74 8.37
N ALA A 50 -5.08 -9.29 9.55
CA ALA A 50 -5.89 -9.07 10.76
C ALA A 50 -6.00 -7.58 11.13
N ASN A 51 -4.90 -6.83 11.04
CA ASN A 51 -4.90 -5.39 11.31
C ASN A 51 -5.65 -4.60 10.23
N LEU A 52 -5.46 -4.94 8.95
CA LEU A 52 -6.20 -4.31 7.85
C LEU A 52 -7.71 -4.53 7.98
N THR A 53 -8.12 -5.74 8.38
CA THR A 53 -9.52 -6.06 8.66
C THR A 53 -10.10 -5.15 9.74
N ALA A 54 -9.38 -4.99 10.86
CA ALA A 54 -9.81 -4.09 11.94
C ALA A 54 -9.91 -2.63 11.45
N MET A 55 -8.91 -2.14 10.72
CA MET A 55 -8.92 -0.79 10.16
C MET A 55 -10.11 -0.54 9.22
N VAL A 56 -10.43 -1.50 8.34
CA VAL A 56 -11.61 -1.42 7.44
C VAL A 56 -12.91 -1.33 8.24
N GLN A 57 -13.06 -2.17 9.27
CA GLN A 57 -14.26 -2.20 10.11
C GLN A 57 -14.44 -0.89 10.89
N GLU A 58 -13.36 -0.33 11.44
CA GLU A 58 -13.39 0.92 12.18
C GLU A 58 -13.72 2.11 11.28
N LEU A 59 -13.15 2.19 10.08
CA LEU A 59 -13.49 3.25 9.11
C LEU A 59 -14.96 3.19 8.71
N ARG A 60 -15.50 2.00 8.46
CA ARG A 60 -16.92 1.82 8.14
C ARG A 60 -17.82 2.16 9.32
N ALA A 61 -17.43 1.84 10.54
CA ALA A 61 -18.18 2.20 11.73
C ALA A 61 -18.32 3.73 11.92
N LEU A 62 -17.32 4.49 11.45
CA LEU A 62 -17.40 5.96 11.39
C LEU A 62 -18.26 6.48 10.22
N GLY A 63 -18.57 5.65 9.23
CA GLY A 63 -19.28 6.05 8.01
C GLY A 63 -18.36 6.49 6.87
N ALA A 64 -17.05 6.22 6.96
CA ALA A 64 -16.12 6.41 5.86
C ALA A 64 -16.11 5.21 4.89
N GLU A 65 -15.61 5.43 3.69
CA GLU A 65 -15.48 4.42 2.65
C GLU A 65 -14.01 4.00 2.48
N PRO A 66 -13.59 2.85 3.05
CA PRO A 66 -12.22 2.38 2.92
C PRO A 66 -11.94 1.87 1.51
N VAL A 67 -10.74 2.17 0.99
CA VAL A 67 -10.18 1.58 -0.22
C VAL A 67 -8.80 1.03 0.12
N LEU A 68 -8.60 -0.28 -0.04
CA LEU A 68 -7.29 -0.88 0.21
C LEU A 68 -6.39 -0.70 -1.01
N VAL A 69 -5.10 -0.43 -0.79
CA VAL A 69 -4.13 -0.29 -1.88
C VAL A 69 -2.98 -1.24 -1.58
N THR A 70 -2.63 -2.10 -2.53
CA THR A 70 -1.48 -3.00 -2.36
C THR A 70 -0.18 -2.19 -2.33
N SER A 71 0.84 -2.70 -1.64
CA SER A 71 2.16 -2.04 -1.65
C SER A 71 2.75 -2.07 -3.07
N LEU A 72 3.40 -0.99 -3.50
CA LEU A 72 4.19 -1.07 -4.75
C LEU A 72 5.32 -2.11 -4.64
N THR A 73 5.76 -2.62 -5.78
CA THR A 73 6.88 -3.55 -5.83
C THR A 73 8.21 -2.90 -5.44
N ARG A 74 9.14 -3.72 -4.97
CA ARG A 74 10.55 -3.34 -4.85
C ARG A 74 11.20 -3.40 -6.23
N ARG A 75 12.13 -2.49 -6.48
CA ARG A 75 12.86 -2.45 -7.76
C ARG A 75 14.10 -3.34 -7.74
N SER A 76 13.91 -4.58 -7.31
CA SER A 76 14.92 -5.63 -7.33
C SER A 76 14.61 -6.60 -8.47
N PHE A 77 15.63 -7.02 -9.21
CA PHE A 77 15.46 -7.82 -10.41
C PHE A 77 16.19 -9.17 -10.29
N ASN A 78 15.67 -10.18 -10.95
CA ASN A 78 16.34 -11.45 -11.21
C ASN A 78 17.30 -11.31 -12.40
N ASP A 79 18.19 -12.29 -12.59
CA ASP A 79 19.15 -12.30 -13.72
C ASP A 79 18.47 -12.34 -15.10
N ASP A 80 17.20 -12.75 -15.18
CA ASP A 80 16.40 -12.78 -16.41
C ASP A 80 15.66 -11.46 -16.69
N GLY A 81 15.83 -10.45 -15.83
CA GLY A 81 15.23 -9.13 -15.97
C GLY A 81 13.79 -9.01 -15.47
N THR A 82 13.22 -10.04 -14.85
CA THR A 82 11.93 -9.94 -14.15
C THR A 82 12.13 -9.39 -12.74
N VAL A 83 11.06 -8.91 -12.12
CA VAL A 83 11.07 -8.49 -10.72
C VAL A 83 11.30 -9.69 -9.80
N ALA A 84 12.20 -9.53 -8.85
CA ALA A 84 12.38 -10.44 -7.72
C ALA A 84 11.31 -10.14 -6.65
N ASP A 85 10.08 -10.64 -6.86
CA ASP A 85 8.95 -10.28 -6.01
C ASP A 85 9.03 -10.90 -4.62
N THR A 86 9.18 -10.02 -3.62
CA THR A 86 9.24 -10.36 -2.20
C THR A 86 8.04 -9.83 -1.42
N LEU A 87 7.17 -9.06 -2.08
CA LEU A 87 5.98 -8.44 -1.47
C LEU A 87 4.68 -9.11 -1.91
N GLY A 88 4.70 -9.95 -2.93
CA GLY A 88 3.56 -10.72 -3.43
C GLY A 88 2.65 -11.27 -2.32
N PRO A 89 3.15 -12.02 -1.32
CA PRO A 89 2.31 -12.54 -0.24
C PRO A 89 1.56 -11.47 0.59
N TRP A 90 2.13 -10.26 0.75
CA TRP A 90 1.47 -9.16 1.46
C TRP A 90 0.50 -8.39 0.54
N ALA A 91 0.79 -8.31 -0.76
CA ALA A 91 -0.14 -7.78 -1.74
C ALA A 91 -1.39 -8.69 -1.84
N ASP A 92 -1.19 -10.00 -1.95
CA ASP A 92 -2.24 -11.01 -1.99
C ASP A 92 -3.12 -10.96 -0.72
N GLU A 93 -2.50 -10.86 0.46
CA GLU A 93 -3.25 -10.71 1.72
C GLU A 93 -4.09 -9.43 1.74
N THR A 94 -3.57 -8.32 1.20
CA THR A 94 -4.31 -7.05 1.12
C THR A 94 -5.55 -7.21 0.22
N ILE A 95 -5.42 -7.91 -0.90
CA ILE A 95 -6.53 -8.21 -1.81
C ILE A 95 -7.53 -9.14 -1.13
N ALA A 96 -7.06 -10.20 -0.48
CA ALA A 96 -7.91 -11.15 0.23
C ALA A 96 -8.76 -10.44 1.31
N VAL A 97 -8.16 -9.55 2.10
CA VAL A 97 -8.91 -8.73 3.07
C VAL A 97 -9.92 -7.81 2.38
N ALA A 98 -9.56 -7.20 1.25
CA ALA A 98 -10.49 -6.36 0.50
C ALA A 98 -11.71 -7.15 0.03
N GLU A 99 -11.50 -8.33 -0.55
CA GLU A 99 -12.55 -9.23 -1.01
C GLU A 99 -13.42 -9.74 0.16
N ASP A 100 -12.80 -10.21 1.24
CA ASP A 100 -13.49 -10.73 2.43
C ASP A 100 -14.33 -9.66 3.12
N GLN A 101 -13.87 -8.41 3.11
CA GLN A 101 -14.62 -7.28 3.65
C GLN A 101 -15.56 -6.66 2.62
N ASP A 102 -15.61 -7.09 1.35
CA ASP A 102 -16.35 -6.40 0.28
C ASP A 102 -15.97 -4.90 0.18
N ALA A 103 -14.67 -4.61 0.30
CA ALA A 103 -14.09 -3.28 0.18
C ALA A 103 -13.43 -3.11 -1.20
N PRO A 104 -13.54 -1.95 -1.86
CA PRO A 104 -12.77 -1.67 -3.07
C PRO A 104 -11.27 -1.76 -2.80
N TYR A 105 -10.50 -2.21 -3.79
CA TYR A 105 -9.05 -2.16 -3.75
C TYR A 105 -8.43 -1.66 -5.05
N ILE A 106 -7.19 -1.19 -4.95
CA ILE A 106 -6.33 -0.81 -6.07
C ILE A 106 -5.10 -1.71 -6.05
N ASP A 107 -4.92 -2.51 -7.10
CA ASP A 107 -3.76 -3.39 -7.26
C ASP A 107 -2.55 -2.65 -7.83
N LEU A 108 -1.99 -1.77 -6.99
CA LEU A 108 -0.77 -1.03 -7.32
C LEU A 108 0.46 -1.95 -7.44
N HIS A 109 0.49 -3.07 -6.72
CA HIS A 109 1.59 -4.03 -6.76
C HIS A 109 1.76 -4.58 -8.17
N GLN A 110 0.71 -5.19 -8.74
CA GLN A 110 0.80 -5.73 -10.11
C GLN A 110 1.07 -4.63 -11.14
N ALA A 111 0.36 -3.50 -11.05
CA ALA A 111 0.59 -2.37 -11.96
C ALA A 111 2.03 -1.85 -11.90
N SER A 112 2.64 -1.86 -10.71
CA SER A 112 4.03 -1.45 -10.53
C SER A 112 5.03 -2.47 -11.06
N ILE A 113 4.76 -3.78 -10.95
CA ILE A 113 5.57 -4.85 -11.57
C ILE A 113 5.57 -4.67 -13.09
N ASP A 114 4.38 -4.61 -13.70
CA ASP A 114 4.22 -4.46 -15.14
C ASP A 114 5.01 -3.25 -15.66
N TYR A 115 4.95 -2.13 -14.93
CA TYR A 115 5.67 -0.92 -15.30
C TYR A 115 7.19 -1.06 -15.17
N VAL A 116 7.71 -1.59 -14.04
CA VAL A 116 9.16 -1.66 -13.83
C VAL A 116 9.83 -2.69 -14.74
N GLU A 117 9.14 -3.79 -15.05
CA GLU A 117 9.61 -4.78 -16.04
C GLU A 117 9.61 -4.21 -17.45
N ALA A 118 8.59 -3.41 -17.81
CA ALA A 118 8.52 -2.79 -19.14
C ALA A 118 9.64 -1.77 -19.39
N ILE A 119 10.09 -1.04 -18.36
CA ILE A 119 11.17 -0.05 -18.51
C ILE A 119 12.58 -0.64 -18.25
N GLY A 120 12.66 -1.80 -17.60
CA GLY A 120 13.90 -2.48 -17.24
C GLY A 120 14.63 -1.87 -16.04
N GLU A 121 15.58 -2.63 -15.50
CA GLU A 121 16.30 -2.34 -14.24
C GLU A 121 16.93 -0.94 -14.21
N ASP A 122 17.75 -0.60 -15.21
CA ASP A 122 18.47 0.68 -15.28
C ASP A 122 17.51 1.89 -15.22
N ALA A 123 16.35 1.80 -15.88
CA ALA A 123 15.36 2.86 -15.87
C ALA A 123 14.57 2.89 -14.56
N ALA A 124 14.24 1.72 -14.01
CA ALA A 124 13.56 1.58 -12.73
C ALA A 124 14.40 2.16 -11.57
N HIS A 125 15.71 1.91 -11.53
CA HIS A 125 16.60 2.45 -10.49
C HIS A 125 16.73 3.97 -10.53
N ARG A 126 16.50 4.61 -11.68
CA ARG A 126 16.41 6.09 -11.76
C ARG A 126 15.19 6.67 -11.04
N LEU A 127 14.25 5.83 -10.61
CA LEU A 127 13.10 6.21 -9.80
C LEU A 127 13.36 6.03 -8.30
N ASN A 128 14.48 5.43 -7.91
CA ASN A 128 14.89 5.31 -6.52
C ASN A 128 15.18 6.68 -5.90
N ARG A 129 14.96 6.79 -4.59
CA ARG A 129 15.38 7.96 -3.80
C ARG A 129 16.90 8.13 -3.81
N GLU A 130 17.62 7.03 -3.59
CA GLU A 130 19.07 6.91 -3.68
C GLU A 130 19.42 5.68 -4.54
N PRO A 131 20.58 5.61 -5.21
CA PRO A 131 20.88 4.55 -6.19
C PRO A 131 20.70 3.12 -5.66
N ASP A 132 20.96 2.88 -4.38
CA ASP A 132 20.85 1.59 -3.70
C ASP A 132 19.53 1.41 -2.91
N ASP A 133 18.64 2.41 -2.92
CA ASP A 133 17.35 2.37 -2.23
C ASP A 133 16.23 1.89 -3.16
N ASN A 134 16.14 0.57 -3.31
CA ASN A 134 15.10 -0.08 -4.12
C ASN A 134 13.69 -0.05 -3.48
N THR A 135 13.53 0.66 -2.35
CA THR A 135 12.25 0.79 -1.63
C THR A 135 11.64 2.17 -1.85
N HIS A 136 12.37 3.24 -1.51
CA HIS A 136 11.82 4.58 -1.51
C HIS A 136 11.95 5.24 -2.88
N LEU A 137 10.93 6.01 -3.25
CA LEU A 137 10.87 6.72 -4.53
C LEU A 137 11.48 8.12 -4.41
N ASN A 138 12.08 8.58 -5.50
CA ASN A 138 12.29 10.02 -5.70
C ASN A 138 10.99 10.68 -6.21
N ILE A 139 11.03 12.00 -6.39
CA ILE A 139 9.85 12.78 -6.81
C ILE A 139 9.23 12.29 -8.13
N ASN A 140 10.05 11.85 -9.09
CA ASN A 140 9.56 11.32 -10.35
C ASN A 140 8.90 9.94 -10.14
N GLY A 141 9.50 9.10 -9.29
CA GLY A 141 8.91 7.83 -8.87
C GLY A 141 7.54 8.02 -8.22
N THR A 142 7.40 8.96 -7.28
CA THR A 142 6.12 9.25 -6.62
C THR A 142 5.03 9.65 -7.61
N ILE A 143 5.37 10.46 -8.63
CA ILE A 143 4.42 10.87 -9.67
C ILE A 143 4.02 9.70 -10.57
N VAL A 144 4.98 8.86 -10.96
CA VAL A 144 4.73 7.71 -11.84
C VAL A 144 3.82 6.70 -11.15
N PHE A 145 4.16 6.25 -9.95
CA PHE A 145 3.35 5.26 -9.23
C PHE A 145 2.05 5.85 -8.68
N GLY A 146 2.00 7.16 -8.43
CA GLY A 146 0.76 7.88 -8.15
C GLY A 146 -0.22 7.89 -9.33
N ARG A 147 0.23 7.71 -10.58
CA ARG A 147 -0.66 7.57 -11.76
C ARG A 147 -1.15 6.15 -11.99
N CYS A 148 -0.44 5.15 -11.48
CA CYS A 148 -0.89 3.75 -11.54
C CYS A 148 -2.17 3.53 -10.71
N VAL A 149 -2.52 4.45 -9.81
CA VAL A 149 -3.75 4.41 -9.01
C VAL A 149 -4.88 5.29 -9.54
N ASP A 150 -4.66 6.03 -10.65
CA ASP A 150 -5.61 6.99 -11.24
C ASP A 150 -6.39 6.43 -12.47
N SER A 151 -6.09 5.20 -12.90
CA SER A 151 -6.64 4.57 -14.12
C SER A 151 -7.64 3.46 -13.82
#